data_AF-A0A2V9IPC9-F1
#
_entry.id   AF-A0A2V9IPC9-F1
#
_cell.length_a   1.000
_cell.length_b   1.000
_cell.length_c   1.000
_cell.angle_alpha   90.00
_cell.angle_beta   90.00
_cell.angle_gamma   90.00
#
_symmetry.space_group_name_H-M   'P 1'
#
loop_
_entity.id
_entity.type
_entity.pdbx_description
1 polymer ?
#
loop_
_entity_poly.entity_id
_entity_poly.type
_entity_poly.pdbx_seq_one_letter_code
_entity_poly.pdbx_strand_id
1 'polypeptide(L)'
;GALFSVWMAARVTRPVLDLAAASRRVAGGDWGTRVAVRSADEIGELAGAFNRMTQQILEQRDRLVQAERVAAWRELARRLAHELKNPLFPL
;
A
#
# COMPACT_ATOMS: atom_id res chain seq x y z
N GLY A 1 34.13 24.62 -6.22
CA GLY A 1 33.71 26.01 -5.98
C GLY A 1 32.34 26.02 -5.31
N ALA A 2 32.04 27.02 -4.48
CA ALA A 2 30.81 27.07 -3.66
C ALA A 2 29.50 26.79 -4.44
N LEU A 3 29.41 27.26 -5.69
CA LEU A 3 28.26 26.98 -6.57
C LEU A 3 28.05 25.48 -6.84
N PHE A 4 29.13 24.73 -7.04
CA PHE A 4 29.09 23.28 -7.24
C PHE A 4 28.59 22.56 -5.98
N SER A 5 29.07 22.99 -4.80
CA SER A 5 28.65 22.42 -3.51
C SER A 5 27.16 22.65 -3.24
N VAL A 6 26.64 23.85 -3.51
CA VAL A 6 25.21 24.16 -3.36
C VAL A 6 24.35 23.36 -4.34
N TRP A 7 24.80 23.23 -5.60
CA TRP A 7 24.10 22.42 -6.60
C TRP A 7 24.04 20.94 -6.20
N MET A 8 25.15 20.37 -5.72
CA MET A 8 25.20 18.99 -5.25
C MET A 8 24.33 18.74 -4.03
N ALA A 9 24.36 19.65 -3.05
CA ALA A 9 23.48 19.57 -1.90
C ALA A 9 22.00 19.56 -2.33
N ALA A 10 21.61 20.48 -3.24
CA ALA A 10 20.25 20.52 -3.75
C ALA A 10 19.83 19.25 -4.52
N ARG A 11 20.77 18.60 -5.22
CA ARG A 11 20.54 17.35 -5.99
C ARG A 11 20.26 16.14 -5.09
N VAL A 12 20.76 16.14 -3.85
CA VAL A 12 20.57 15.04 -2.89
C VAL A 12 19.47 15.36 -1.88
N THR A 13 19.49 16.56 -1.29
CA THR A 13 18.58 16.93 -0.20
C THR A 13 17.11 16.95 -0.63
N ARG A 14 16.80 17.48 -1.83
CA ARG A 14 15.41 17.58 -2.30
C ARG A 14 14.75 16.20 -2.46
N PRO A 15 15.32 15.24 -3.22
CA PRO A 15 14.74 13.90 -3.32
C PRO A 15 14.57 13.17 -1.99
N VAL A 16 15.50 13.34 -1.05
CA VAL A 16 15.42 12.72 0.28
C VAL A 16 14.24 13.29 1.08
N LEU A 17 14.03 14.60 1.04
CA LEU A 17 12.89 15.24 1.68
C LEU A 17 11.56 14.82 1.03
N ASP A 18 11.53 14.69 -0.30
CA ASP A 18 10.36 14.20 -1.03
C ASP A 18 10.00 12.77 -0.60
N LEU A 19 10.99 11.89 -0.47
CA LEU A 19 10.81 10.52 0.04
C LEU A 19 10.31 10.49 1.49
N ALA A 20 10.87 11.35 2.36
CA ALA A 20 10.44 11.44 3.74
C ALA A 20 8.99 11.92 3.87
N ALA A 21 8.59 12.92 3.07
CA ALA A 21 7.22 13.41 3.01
C ALA A 21 6.25 12.35 2.46
N ALA A 22 6.64 11.67 1.39
CA ALA A 22 5.86 10.58 0.81
C ALA A 22 5.66 9.44 1.82
N SER A 23 6.71 9.05 2.54
CA SER A 23 6.65 8.02 3.59
C SER A 23 5.65 8.37 4.69
N ARG A 24 5.61 9.64 5.14
CA ARG A 24 4.64 10.10 6.13
C ARG A 24 3.20 10.02 5.62
N ARG A 25 2.95 10.38 4.35
CA ARG A 25 1.62 10.26 3.73
C ARG A 25 1.16 8.81 3.63
N VAL A 26 2.05 7.91 3.20
CA VAL A 26 1.80 6.47 3.15
C VAL A 26 1.45 5.95 4.55
N ALA A 27 2.23 6.29 5.57
CA ALA A 27 1.93 5.91 6.96
C ALA A 27 0.59 6.45 7.46
N GLY A 28 0.14 7.59 6.95
CA GLY A 28 -1.18 8.18 7.21
C GLY A 28 -2.35 7.53 6.45
N GLY A 29 -2.10 6.48 5.65
CA GLY A 29 -3.15 5.77 4.91
C GLY A 29 -3.25 6.12 3.43
N ASP A 30 -2.39 7.01 2.91
CA ASP A 30 -2.38 7.42 1.52
C ASP A 30 -1.45 6.53 0.68
N TRP A 31 -1.87 5.28 0.49
CA TRP A 31 -1.08 4.21 -0.17
C TRP A 31 -0.88 4.43 -1.69
N GLY A 32 -1.67 5.34 -2.28
CA GLY A 32 -1.53 5.77 -3.68
C GLY A 32 -0.37 6.73 -3.91
N THR A 33 0.29 7.18 -2.84
CA THR A 33 1.45 8.08 -2.92
C THR A 33 2.60 7.46 -3.71
N ARG A 34 3.15 8.22 -4.66
CA ARG A 34 4.33 7.86 -5.44
C ARG A 34 5.34 9.00 -5.43
N VAL A 35 6.61 8.65 -5.55
CA VAL A 35 7.73 9.60 -5.71
C VAL A 35 8.25 9.52 -7.14
N ALA A 36 8.52 10.67 -7.77
CA ALA A 36 9.06 10.70 -9.13
C ALA A 36 10.50 10.18 -9.16
N VAL A 37 10.81 9.25 -10.07
CA VAL A 37 12.16 8.74 -10.29
C VAL A 37 12.87 9.66 -11.29
N ARG A 38 13.62 10.64 -10.77
CA ARG A 38 14.24 11.70 -11.59
C ARG A 38 15.74 11.52 -11.81
N SER A 39 16.36 10.57 -11.11
CA SER A 39 17.79 10.30 -11.20
C SER A 39 18.03 8.83 -11.55
N ALA A 40 19.20 8.54 -12.13
CA ALA A 40 19.65 7.19 -12.48
C ALA A 40 20.70 6.65 -11.49
N ASP A 41 20.85 7.31 -10.34
CA ASP A 41 21.73 6.94 -9.24
C ASP A 41 20.96 6.18 -8.15
N GLU A 42 21.61 5.96 -7.01
CA GLU A 42 21.07 5.26 -5.84
C GLU A 42 19.80 5.95 -5.29
N ILE A 43 19.65 7.26 -5.47
CA ILE A 43 18.45 8.00 -5.07
C ILE A 43 17.28 7.66 -5.99
N GLY A 44 17.55 7.54 -7.29
CA GLY A 44 16.59 7.04 -8.27
C GLY A 44 16.15 5.61 -7.96
N GLU A 45 17.12 4.74 -7.64
CA GLU A 45 16.84 3.35 -7.25
C GLU A 45 15.98 3.28 -5.98
N LEU A 46 16.30 4.08 -4.96
CA LEU A 46 15.52 4.16 -3.72
C LEU A 46 14.09 4.65 -3.97
N ALA A 47 13.91 5.66 -4.82
CA ALA A 47 12.57 6.13 -5.21
C ALA A 47 11.77 5.03 -5.94
N GLY A 48 12.43 4.28 -6.82
CA GLY A 48 11.85 3.11 -7.47
C GLY A 48 11.45 2.02 -6.49
N ALA A 49 12.32 1.69 -5.53
CA ALA A 49 12.06 0.70 -4.49
C ALA A 49 10.90 1.11 -3.58
N PHE A 50 10.85 2.38 -3.17
CA PHE A 50 9.74 2.95 -2.40
C PHE A 50 8.40 2.79 -3.13
N ASN A 51 8.36 3.11 -4.43
CA ASN A 51 7.14 2.97 -5.24
C ASN A 51 6.69 1.50 -5.36
N ARG A 52 7.63 0.55 -5.51
CA ARG A 52 7.31 -0.88 -5.55
C ARG A 52 6.75 -1.37 -4.22
N MET A 53 7.39 -1.02 -3.10
CA MET A 53 6.93 -1.39 -1.77
C MET A 53 5.51 -0.87 -1.49
N THR A 54 5.24 0.40 -1.83
CA THR A 54 3.92 1.01 -1.62
C THR A 54 2.83 0.38 -2.50
N GLN A 55 3.15 -0.02 -3.74
CA GLN A 55 2.26 -0.84 -4.56
C GLN A 55 1.96 -2.19 -3.94
N GLN A 56 2.99 -2.91 -3.46
CA GLN A 56 2.81 -4.23 -2.84
C GLN A 56 1.92 -4.17 -1.60
N ILE A 57 2.08 -3.14 -0.77
CA ILE A 57 1.22 -2.91 0.40
C ILE A 57 -0.25 -2.74 -0.04
N LEU A 58 -0.50 -1.95 -1.09
CA LEU A 58 -1.85 -1.73 -1.61
C LEU A 58 -2.48 -3.03 -2.11
N GLU A 59 -1.74 -3.80 -2.93
CA GLU A 59 -2.20 -5.09 -3.44
C GLU A 59 -2.48 -6.10 -2.32
N GLN A 60 -1.61 -6.17 -1.30
CA GLN A 60 -1.80 -7.06 -0.16
C GLN A 60 -3.05 -6.69 0.64
N ARG A 61 -3.27 -5.39 0.86
CA ARG A 61 -4.47 -4.91 1.54
C ARG A 61 -5.74 -5.29 0.77
N ASP A 62 -5.75 -5.08 -0.54
CA ASP A 62 -6.90 -5.43 -1.36
C ASP A 62 -7.20 -6.94 -1.30
N ARG A 63 -6.15 -7.78 -1.34
CA ARG A 63 -6.30 -9.24 -1.17
C ARG A 63 -6.88 -9.61 0.20
N LEU A 64 -6.45 -8.96 1.28
CA LEU A 64 -7.00 -9.20 2.61
C LEU A 64 -8.49 -8.85 2.68
N VAL A 65 -8.88 -7.69 2.16
CA VAL A 65 -10.29 -7.27 2.11
C VAL A 65 -11.14 -8.25 1.31
N GLN A 66 -10.65 -8.74 0.18
CA GLN A 66 -11.38 -9.76 -0.60
C GLN A 66 -11.49 -11.08 0.15
N ALA A 67 -10.42 -11.52 0.83
CA ALA A 67 -10.43 -12.74 1.62
C ALA A 67 -11.45 -12.66 2.78
N GLU A 68 -11.50 -11.53 3.49
CA GLU A 68 -12.47 -11.28 4.55
C GLU A 68 -13.91 -11.33 4.03
N ARG A 69 -14.19 -10.69 2.88
CA ARG A 69 -15.52 -10.72 2.24
C ARG A 69 -15.95 -12.14 1.88
N VAL A 70 -15.04 -12.93 1.29
CA VAL A 70 -15.32 -14.32 0.93
C VAL A 70 -15.59 -15.17 2.17
N ALA A 71 -14.81 -14.98 3.23
CA ALA A 71 -15.01 -15.69 4.50
C ALA A 71 -16.37 -15.34 5.13
N ALA A 72 -16.73 -14.05 5.19
CA ALA A 72 -18.01 -13.60 5.70
C ALA A 72 -19.18 -14.20 4.91
N TRP A 73 -19.09 -14.23 3.59
CA TRP A 73 -20.13 -14.81 2.74
C TRP A 73 -20.28 -16.33 2.94
N ARG A 74 -19.16 -17.06 3.09
CA ARG A 74 -19.18 -18.50 3.39
C ARG A 74 -19.87 -18.80 4.71
N GLU A 75 -19.62 -17.98 5.73
CA GLU A 75 -20.25 -18.14 7.03
C GLU A 75 -21.76 -17.87 6.98
N LEU A 76 -22.17 -16.80 6.29
CA LEU A 76 -23.59 -16.50 6.06
C LEU A 76 -24.29 -17.63 5.31
N ALA A 77 -23.70 -18.13 4.23
CA ALA A 77 -24.24 -19.25 3.47
C ALA A 77 -24.39 -20.51 4.33
N ARG A 78 -23.41 -20.81 5.20
CA ARG A 78 -23.46 -21.96 6.11
C ARG A 78 -24.57 -21.82 7.17
N ARG A 79 -24.75 -20.62 7.73
CA ARG A 79 -25.82 -20.33 8.71
C ARG A 79 -27.20 -20.45 8.07
N LEU A 80 -27.41 -19.81 6.93
CA LEU A 80 -28.67 -19.91 6.20
C LEU A 80 -28.98 -21.35 5.79
N ALA A 81 -27.97 -22.12 5.36
CA ALA A 81 -28.16 -23.54 5.06
C ALA A 81 -28.55 -24.36 6.30
N HIS A 82 -27.98 -24.07 7.47
CA HIS A 82 -28.37 -24.75 8.73
C HIS A 82 -29.80 -24.39 9.13
N GLU A 83 -30.16 -23.12 9.07
CA GLU A 83 -31.49 -22.64 9.45
C GLU A 83 -32.58 -23.15 8.50
N LEU A 84 -32.30 -23.22 7.19
CA LEU A 84 -33.22 -23.78 6.20
C LEU A 84 -33.32 -25.31 6.23
N LYS A 85 -32.35 -26.02 6.82
CA LYS A 85 -32.43 -27.48 7.02
C LYS A 85 -33.21 -27.85 8.30
N ASN A 86 -33.38 -26.90 9.22
CA ASN A 86 -34.11 -27.04 10.48
C ASN A 86 -35.61 -26.59 10.51
N PRO A 87 -36.37 -26.41 9.41
CA PRO A 87 -37.80 -26.11 9.48
C PRO A 87 -38.74 -27.29 9.18
N LEU A 88 -38.29 -28.55 9.07
CA LEU A 88 -39.18 -29.67 8.70
C LEU A 88 -39.28 -30.85 9.69
N PHE A 89 -39.03 -30.65 10.98
CA PHE A 89 -39.58 -31.56 12.00
C PHE A 89 -39.84 -30.86 13.34
N PRO A 90 -41.05 -30.33 13.57
CA PRO A 90 -41.66 -30.33 14.88
C PRO A 90 -42.61 -31.56 15.00
N LEU A 91 -42.28 -32.45 15.94
CA LEU A 91 -43.00 -33.66 16.37
C LEU A 91 -43.05 -34.83 15.37
#